data_AF-A0A6G7CP24-F1
#
_entry.id   AF-A0A6G7CP24-F1
#
_cell.length_a   1.000
_cell.length_b   1.000
_cell.length_c   1.000
_cell.angle_alpha   90.00
_cell.angle_beta   90.00
_cell.angle_gamma   90.00
#
_symmetry.space_group_name_H-M   'P 1'
#
loop_
_entity.id
_entity.type
_entity.pdbx_description
1 polymer ?
#
loop_
_entity_poly.entity_id
_entity_poly.type
_entity_poly.pdbx_seq_one_letter_code
_entity_poly.pdbx_strand_id
1 'polypeptide(L)'
;MNMLTFDKTDIQKQHKPFIAEAVFAVEIVSARQSREKQVKAKQLLDRLFPLENGSHQHVTSYMIDYNHVLAYFKDGSHSGLKHPKHFTAYIGNKEQPCSILFRDGSGSHVEVTLGCNRGTGCIELVKIDDIQLETCTTFMQTDETSIPTVAMRHWISLVKGDEHGKPQACSEDKEYVSKCGDEYVLSYSFSI
;
A
#
# COMPACT_ATOMS: atom_id res chain seq x y z
N MET A 1 12.58 -11.85 55.14
CA MET A 1 11.24 -12.19 54.60
C MET A 1 10.91 -11.20 53.49
N ASN A 2 10.80 -11.72 52.27
CA ASN A 2 10.23 -11.20 51.01
C ASN A 2 10.62 -9.81 50.46
N MET A 3 11.53 -9.90 49.49
CA MET A 3 11.83 -8.96 48.41
C MET A 3 10.72 -9.03 47.36
N LEU A 4 10.05 -7.91 47.05
CA LEU A 4 9.14 -7.79 45.91
C LEU A 4 9.90 -7.22 44.72
N THR A 5 10.39 -8.12 43.86
CA THR A 5 10.87 -7.81 42.52
C THR A 5 9.67 -7.47 41.64
N PHE A 6 9.47 -6.18 41.35
CA PHE A 6 8.61 -5.76 40.25
C PHE A 6 9.40 -5.91 38.95
N ASP A 7 9.12 -7.00 38.25
CA ASP A 7 9.55 -7.27 36.88
C ASP A 7 8.98 -6.17 35.96
N LYS A 8 9.86 -5.30 35.46
CA LYS A 8 9.55 -4.27 34.47
C LYS A 8 9.95 -4.77 33.09
N THR A 9 9.36 -5.87 32.63
CA THR A 9 9.68 -6.40 31.30
C THR A 9 8.52 -7.15 30.68
N ASP A 10 7.34 -6.52 30.55
CA ASP A 10 6.34 -7.01 29.60
C ASP A 10 5.44 -5.89 29.06
N ILE A 11 5.99 -5.07 28.16
CA ILE A 11 5.22 -4.42 27.09
C ILE A 11 6.07 -4.48 25.82
N GLN A 12 6.35 -5.69 25.34
CA GLN A 12 6.77 -5.93 23.96
C GLN A 12 5.58 -6.43 23.14
N LYS A 13 4.64 -5.53 22.82
CA LYS A 13 3.78 -5.70 21.64
C LYS A 13 4.37 -4.87 20.50
N GLN A 14 5.36 -5.48 19.87
CA GLN A 14 5.61 -5.55 18.42
C GLN A 14 4.75 -4.63 17.54
N HIS A 15 4.86 -3.31 17.69
CA HIS A 15 4.35 -2.35 16.71
C HIS A 15 5.59 -1.79 16.02
N LYS A 16 5.97 -2.39 14.88
CA LYS A 16 6.86 -1.68 13.96
C LYS A 16 6.14 -0.37 13.62
N PRO A 17 6.69 0.80 13.97
CA PRO A 17 5.99 2.03 13.67
C PRO A 17 5.87 2.10 12.15
N PHE A 18 4.65 2.27 11.66
CA PHE A 18 4.35 2.50 10.26
C PHE A 18 5.25 3.60 9.65
N ILE A 19 5.68 4.57 10.46
CA ILE A 19 6.70 5.57 10.11
C ILE A 19 8.04 4.92 9.70
N ALA A 20 8.53 3.91 10.43
CA ALA A 20 9.75 3.21 10.03
C ALA A 20 9.56 2.43 8.72
N GLU A 21 8.36 1.92 8.46
CA GLU A 21 8.05 1.27 7.18
C GLU A 21 7.99 2.28 6.03
N ALA A 22 7.33 3.42 6.25
CA ALA A 22 7.28 4.53 5.30
C ALA A 22 8.68 5.10 5.00
N VAL A 23 9.49 5.33 6.04
CA VAL A 23 10.88 5.82 5.92
C VAL A 23 11.73 4.80 5.16
N PHE A 24 11.65 3.52 5.54
CA PHE A 24 12.36 2.46 4.84
C PHE A 24 11.93 2.33 3.38
N ALA A 25 10.64 2.47 3.10
CA ALA A 25 10.10 2.45 1.75
C ALA A 25 10.57 3.66 0.92
N VAL A 26 10.59 4.86 1.50
CA VAL A 26 11.17 6.07 0.88
C VAL A 26 12.66 5.88 0.59
N GLU A 27 13.44 5.37 1.55
CA GLU A 27 14.87 5.09 1.34
C GLU A 27 15.08 4.09 0.20
N ILE A 28 14.28 3.01 0.19
CA ILE A 28 14.30 2.03 -0.89
C ILE A 28 13.99 2.70 -2.21
N VAL A 29 12.95 3.53 -2.33
CA VAL A 29 12.50 4.10 -3.61
C VAL A 29 13.28 5.36 -4.02
N SER A 30 14.05 5.97 -3.12
CA SER A 30 14.89 7.13 -3.42
C SER A 30 15.94 6.79 -4.50
N ALA A 31 15.74 7.31 -5.70
CA ALA A 31 16.68 7.19 -6.80
C ALA A 31 16.53 8.39 -7.74
N ARG A 32 17.64 8.84 -8.32
CA ARG A 32 17.62 9.95 -9.29
C ARG A 32 17.17 9.50 -10.68
N GLN A 33 17.36 8.21 -11.01
CA GLN A 33 17.03 7.66 -12.31
C GLN A 33 15.68 6.93 -12.29
N SER A 34 14.83 7.19 -13.28
CA SER A 34 13.48 6.60 -13.37
C SER A 34 13.49 5.07 -13.45
N ARG A 35 14.50 4.46 -14.07
CA ARG A 35 14.63 2.99 -14.16
C ARG A 35 14.92 2.36 -12.80
N GLU A 36 15.81 2.95 -12.02
CA GLU A 36 16.14 2.47 -10.67
C GLU A 36 14.95 2.65 -9.72
N LYS A 37 14.22 3.78 -9.83
CA LYS A 37 12.97 3.99 -9.08
C LYS A 37 11.96 2.87 -9.33
N GLN A 38 11.77 2.47 -10.59
CA GLN A 38 10.86 1.37 -10.93
C GLN A 38 11.28 0.03 -10.31
N VAL A 39 12.58 -0.31 -10.38
CA VAL A 39 13.13 -1.53 -9.79
C VAL A 39 12.89 -1.55 -8.28
N LYS A 40 13.18 -0.44 -7.60
CA LYS A 40 13.00 -0.27 -6.15
C LYS A 40 11.53 -0.29 -5.73
N ALA A 41 10.64 0.37 -6.47
CA ALA A 41 9.20 0.32 -6.21
C ALA A 41 8.64 -1.11 -6.31
N LYS A 42 9.06 -1.88 -7.32
CA LYS A 42 8.66 -3.28 -7.45
C LYS A 42 9.26 -4.17 -6.37
N GLN A 43 10.50 -3.91 -5.93
CA GLN A 43 11.11 -4.60 -4.79
C GLN A 43 10.37 -4.32 -3.48
N LEU A 44 9.84 -3.10 -3.31
CA LEU A 44 8.99 -2.77 -2.17
C LEU A 44 7.72 -3.62 -2.18
N LEU A 45 7.06 -3.74 -3.34
CA LEU A 45 5.89 -4.61 -3.49
C LEU A 45 6.20 -6.08 -3.21
N ASP A 46 7.33 -6.60 -3.70
CA ASP A 46 7.77 -7.98 -3.39
C ASP A 46 7.98 -8.21 -1.88
N ARG A 47 8.35 -7.18 -1.12
CA ARG A 47 8.50 -7.28 0.34
C ARG A 47 7.18 -7.18 1.09
N LEU A 48 6.31 -6.25 0.69
CA LEU A 48 5.03 -5.99 1.37
C LEU A 48 3.95 -7.01 0.97
N PHE A 49 3.83 -7.28 -0.32
CA PHE A 49 2.78 -8.08 -0.91
C PHE A 49 3.35 -9.14 -1.85
N PRO A 50 4.18 -10.08 -1.36
CA PRO A 50 4.86 -11.06 -2.20
C PRO A 50 3.87 -11.87 -3.05
N LEU A 51 4.26 -12.13 -4.30
CA LEU A 51 3.57 -13.10 -5.16
C LEU A 51 3.83 -14.52 -4.66
N GLU A 52 2.89 -15.43 -4.93
CA GLU A 52 3.06 -16.85 -4.63
C GLU A 52 4.24 -17.44 -5.44
N ASN A 53 4.31 -17.08 -6.72
CA ASN A 53 5.37 -17.48 -7.64
C ASN A 53 5.87 -16.25 -8.42
N GLY A 54 7.19 -16.13 -8.56
CA GLY A 54 7.82 -15.04 -9.30
C GLY A 54 8.01 -13.76 -8.48
N SER A 55 8.13 -12.62 -9.18
CA SER A 55 8.37 -11.31 -8.57
C SER A 55 7.68 -10.21 -9.37
N HIS A 56 7.23 -9.15 -8.69
CA HIS A 56 6.61 -7.97 -9.28
C HIS A 56 7.49 -7.32 -10.37
N GLN A 57 8.81 -7.54 -10.33
CA GLN A 57 9.77 -7.09 -11.33
C GLN A 57 9.44 -7.56 -12.75
N HIS A 58 8.96 -8.80 -12.88
CA HIS A 58 8.74 -9.47 -14.17
C HIS A 58 7.28 -9.42 -14.64
N VAL A 59 6.41 -8.73 -13.90
CA VAL A 59 5.00 -8.63 -14.22
C VAL A 59 4.78 -7.72 -15.42
N THR A 60 3.96 -8.18 -16.37
CA THR A 60 3.54 -7.43 -17.57
C THR A 60 2.19 -6.77 -17.37
N SER A 61 1.27 -7.43 -16.66
CA SER A 61 -0.06 -6.89 -16.36
C SER A 61 -0.61 -7.47 -15.05
N TYR A 62 -1.48 -6.70 -14.40
CA TYR A 62 -2.32 -7.18 -13.31
C TYR A 62 -3.76 -7.30 -13.79
N MET A 63 -4.47 -8.27 -13.25
CA MET A 63 -5.89 -8.50 -13.49
C MET A 63 -6.54 -8.89 -12.17
N ILE A 64 -7.83 -8.63 -12.06
CA ILE A 64 -8.64 -9.00 -10.91
C ILE A 64 -9.62 -10.07 -11.36
N ASP A 65 -9.43 -11.28 -10.85
CA ASP A 65 -10.26 -12.44 -11.18
C ASP A 65 -10.79 -13.08 -9.90
N TYR A 66 -12.10 -13.41 -9.87
CA TYR A 66 -12.80 -13.94 -8.69
C TYR A 66 -12.38 -13.32 -7.35
N ASN A 67 -12.25 -11.98 -7.31
CA ASN A 67 -11.87 -11.20 -6.12
C ASN A 67 -10.40 -11.35 -5.68
N HIS A 68 -9.52 -11.80 -6.57
CA HIS A 68 -8.08 -11.97 -6.35
C HIS A 68 -7.28 -11.16 -7.37
N VAL A 69 -6.11 -10.66 -6.96
CA VAL A 69 -5.15 -10.06 -7.90
C VAL A 69 -4.30 -11.16 -8.52
N LEU A 70 -4.31 -11.21 -9.85
CA LEU A 70 -3.46 -12.05 -10.68
C LEU A 70 -2.41 -11.18 -11.37
N ALA A 71 -1.15 -11.56 -11.21
CA ALA A 71 -0.01 -10.97 -11.89
C ALA A 71 0.39 -11.87 -13.05
N TYR A 72 0.38 -11.33 -14.27
CA TYR A 72 0.80 -12.04 -15.48
C TYR A 72 2.27 -11.76 -15.79
N PHE A 73 2.96 -12.77 -16.29
CA PHE A 73 4.35 -12.69 -16.70
C PHE A 73 4.49 -12.77 -18.22
N LYS A 74 5.67 -12.37 -18.72
CA LYS A 74 6.03 -12.42 -20.15
C LYS A 74 5.89 -13.81 -20.79
N ASP A 75 5.96 -14.86 -19.98
CA ASP A 75 5.89 -16.27 -20.43
C ASP A 75 4.44 -16.75 -20.58
N GLY A 76 3.46 -15.92 -20.25
CA GLY A 76 2.03 -16.28 -20.24
C GLY A 76 1.58 -16.97 -18.95
N SER A 77 2.51 -17.36 -18.08
CA SER A 77 2.21 -17.78 -16.71
C SER A 77 1.63 -16.62 -15.89
N HIS A 78 0.85 -16.97 -14.86
CA HIS A 78 0.27 -16.03 -13.92
C HIS A 78 0.50 -16.51 -12.48
N SER A 79 0.52 -15.57 -11.54
CA SER A 79 0.58 -15.85 -10.11
C SER A 79 -0.36 -14.95 -9.33
N GLY A 80 -0.97 -15.49 -8.29
CA GLY A 80 -1.63 -14.70 -7.27
C GLY A 80 -0.64 -14.10 -6.26
N LEU A 81 -1.19 -13.32 -5.33
CA LEU A 81 -0.50 -12.94 -4.10
C LEU A 81 -0.35 -14.14 -3.17
N LYS A 82 0.78 -14.24 -2.48
CA LYS A 82 1.01 -15.25 -1.43
C LYS A 82 -0.02 -15.15 -0.30
N HIS A 83 -0.48 -13.93 -0.01
CA HIS A 83 -1.51 -13.65 0.98
C HIS A 83 -2.66 -12.88 0.31
N PRO A 84 -3.63 -13.59 -0.28
CA PRO A 84 -4.71 -12.97 -1.05
C PRO A 84 -5.61 -12.06 -0.21
N LYS A 85 -5.58 -12.18 1.13
CA LYS A 85 -6.33 -11.34 2.06
C LYS A 85 -5.89 -9.87 2.05
N HIS A 86 -4.67 -9.57 1.60
CA HIS A 86 -4.20 -8.18 1.52
C HIS A 86 -4.93 -7.39 0.44
N PHE A 87 -5.43 -8.04 -0.61
CA PHE A 87 -6.19 -7.33 -1.63
C PHE A 87 -7.58 -6.95 -1.11
N THR A 88 -7.89 -5.65 -1.22
CA THR A 88 -9.13 -5.07 -0.67
C THR A 88 -10.00 -4.46 -1.75
N ALA A 89 -9.44 -3.57 -2.57
CA ALA A 89 -10.20 -2.81 -3.56
C ALA A 89 -9.32 -2.41 -4.77
N TYR A 90 -9.92 -1.84 -5.80
CA TYR A 90 -9.23 -1.39 -7.02
C TYR A 90 -9.95 -0.21 -7.67
N ILE A 91 -9.27 0.48 -8.60
CA ILE A 91 -9.84 1.52 -9.45
C ILE A 91 -9.71 1.09 -10.91
N GLY A 92 -10.75 1.34 -11.72
CA GLY A 92 -10.75 1.03 -13.15
C GLY A 92 -11.37 -0.33 -13.47
N ASN A 93 -10.91 -0.96 -14.54
CA ASN A 93 -11.47 -2.24 -15.01
C ASN A 93 -10.78 -3.44 -14.35
N LYS A 94 -11.51 -4.55 -14.19
CA LYS A 94 -10.93 -5.78 -13.64
C LYS A 94 -9.80 -6.35 -14.51
N GLU A 95 -9.93 -6.24 -15.83
CA GLU A 95 -8.93 -6.74 -16.78
C GLU A 95 -7.66 -5.87 -16.84
N GLN A 96 -7.81 -4.58 -16.56
CA GLN A 96 -6.74 -3.58 -16.56
C GLN A 96 -7.02 -2.55 -15.47
N PRO A 97 -6.68 -2.85 -14.21
CA PRO A 97 -6.88 -1.92 -13.10
C PRO A 97 -5.94 -0.73 -13.26
N CYS A 98 -6.44 0.46 -12.94
CA CYS A 98 -5.66 1.69 -12.89
C CYS A 98 -4.90 1.80 -11.56
N SER A 99 -5.56 1.47 -10.46
CA SER A 99 -4.96 1.38 -9.13
C SER A 99 -5.41 0.11 -8.42
N ILE A 100 -4.56 -0.43 -7.55
CA ILE A 100 -4.87 -1.56 -6.69
C ILE A 100 -4.64 -1.14 -5.23
N LEU A 101 -5.63 -1.39 -4.39
CA LEU A 101 -5.60 -1.10 -2.96
C LEU A 101 -5.34 -2.39 -2.17
N PHE A 102 -4.22 -2.38 -1.45
CA PHE A 102 -3.85 -3.41 -0.51
C PHE A 102 -4.06 -2.93 0.92
N ARG A 103 -4.20 -3.90 1.84
CA ARG A 103 -4.29 -3.68 3.27
C ARG A 103 -3.32 -4.62 3.98
N ASP A 104 -2.38 -4.05 4.72
CA ASP A 104 -1.45 -4.83 5.53
C ASP A 104 -2.16 -5.45 6.76
N GLY A 105 -1.53 -6.45 7.38
CA GLY A 105 -2.03 -7.10 8.59
C GLY A 105 -2.20 -6.15 9.79
N SER A 106 -1.49 -5.02 9.80
CA SER A 106 -1.67 -3.93 10.78
C SER A 106 -2.94 -3.10 10.56
N GLY A 107 -3.56 -3.23 9.39
CA GLY A 107 -4.79 -2.53 9.03
C GLY A 107 -4.59 -1.28 8.15
N SER A 108 -3.34 -0.85 7.93
CA SER A 108 -3.00 0.25 7.02
C SER A 108 -3.17 -0.12 5.56
N HIS A 109 -3.60 0.84 4.77
CA HIS A 109 -3.82 0.72 3.33
C HIS A 109 -2.59 1.16 2.54
N VAL A 110 -2.36 0.47 1.43
CA VAL A 110 -1.32 0.80 0.46
C VAL A 110 -1.95 0.82 -0.92
N GLU A 111 -1.98 1.99 -1.54
CA GLU A 111 -2.44 2.13 -2.91
C GLU A 111 -1.25 2.04 -3.87
N VAL A 112 -1.43 1.23 -4.92
CA VAL A 112 -0.46 1.09 -6.01
C VAL A 112 -1.13 1.55 -7.28
N THR A 113 -0.67 2.70 -7.80
CA THR A 113 -1.13 3.24 -9.06
C THR A 113 -0.28 2.66 -10.19
N LEU A 114 -0.94 2.04 -11.15
CA LEU A 114 -0.31 1.43 -12.32
C LEU A 114 -0.22 2.46 -13.44
N GLY A 115 0.92 2.52 -14.10
CA GLY A 115 1.13 3.41 -15.24
C GLY A 115 0.38 2.93 -16.46
N CYS A 116 -0.35 3.82 -17.13
CA CYS A 116 -1.01 3.54 -18.40
C CYS A 116 0.02 3.11 -19.45
N ASN A 117 -0.10 1.88 -19.94
CA ASN A 117 0.70 1.41 -21.05
C ASN A 117 0.13 2.01 -22.34
N ARG A 118 0.86 2.90 -22.99
CA ARG A 118 0.40 3.60 -24.20
C ARG A 118 0.47 2.70 -25.43
N GLY A 119 -0.40 1.68 -25.51
CA GLY A 119 -0.81 1.00 -26.76
C GLY A 119 0.28 0.71 -27.80
N THR A 120 1.55 0.53 -27.41
CA THR A 120 2.71 0.49 -28.31
C THR A 120 2.82 -0.84 -29.06
N GLY A 121 1.87 -1.77 -28.86
CA GLY A 121 1.87 -3.11 -29.46
C GLY A 121 2.95 -4.05 -28.91
N CYS A 122 3.84 -3.55 -28.05
CA CYS A 122 4.91 -4.31 -27.42
C CYS A 122 4.51 -4.76 -26.01
N ILE A 123 4.87 -5.99 -25.66
CA ILE A 123 4.71 -6.51 -24.30
C ILE A 123 5.79 -5.88 -23.41
N GLU A 124 5.44 -4.76 -22.78
CA GLU A 124 6.29 -4.12 -21.77
C GLU A 124 5.94 -4.59 -20.36
N LEU A 125 6.93 -4.52 -19.46
CA LEU A 125 6.70 -4.73 -18.03
C LEU A 125 5.80 -3.63 -17.48
N VAL A 126 4.91 -3.98 -16.55
CA VAL A 126 4.02 -3.04 -15.89
C VAL A 126 4.85 -1.94 -15.23
N LYS A 127 4.49 -0.68 -15.46
CA LYS A 127 5.14 0.47 -14.81
C LYS A 127 4.32 0.83 -13.58
N ILE A 128 4.99 1.10 -12.46
CA ILE A 128 4.33 1.61 -11.24
C ILE A 128 4.42 3.13 -11.29
N ASP A 129 3.29 3.80 -11.46
CA ASP A 129 3.26 5.25 -11.53
C ASP A 129 3.47 5.87 -10.16
N ASP A 130 2.80 5.33 -9.14
CA ASP A 130 3.03 5.71 -7.75
C ASP A 130 2.69 4.58 -6.76
N ILE A 131 3.26 4.68 -5.57
CA ILE A 131 2.86 3.86 -4.40
C ILE A 131 2.56 4.83 -3.28
N GLN A 132 1.33 4.81 -2.78
CA GLN A 132 0.87 5.69 -1.72
C GLN A 132 0.55 4.90 -0.45
N LEU A 133 1.12 5.34 0.66
CA LEU A 133 0.99 4.69 1.95
C LEU A 133 0.02 5.47 2.86
N GLU A 134 -0.97 4.80 3.44
CA GLU A 134 -1.98 5.42 4.32
C GLU A 134 -1.45 5.61 5.74
N THR A 135 -1.33 6.85 6.19
CA THR A 135 -1.08 7.20 7.59
C THR A 135 -2.31 7.87 8.20
N CYS A 136 -2.51 7.70 9.51
CA CYS A 136 -3.61 8.34 10.22
C CYS A 136 -3.08 9.15 11.40
N THR A 137 -3.57 10.39 11.54
CA THR A 137 -3.37 11.24 12.71
C THR A 137 -4.62 11.14 13.57
N THR A 138 -4.50 10.57 14.76
CA THR A 138 -5.63 10.42 15.70
C THR A 138 -5.64 11.57 16.70
N PHE A 139 -6.80 12.19 16.85
CA PHE A 139 -7.05 13.22 17.86
C PHE A 139 -7.87 12.61 18.98
N MET A 140 -7.22 12.38 20.11
CA MET A 140 -7.89 12.01 21.36
C MET A 140 -8.42 13.30 21.99
N GLN A 141 -9.73 13.47 22.05
CA GLN A 141 -10.28 14.43 22.99
C GLN A 141 -10.17 13.84 24.40
N THR A 142 -9.93 14.69 25.40
CA THR A 142 -9.86 14.33 26.81
C THR A 142 -10.94 15.09 27.56
N ASP A 143 -12.12 14.49 27.66
CA ASP A 143 -13.25 14.93 28.48
C ASP A 143 -14.13 13.70 28.80
N GLU A 144 -13.77 13.02 29.88
CA GLU A 144 -14.44 12.06 30.81
C GLU A 144 -15.82 11.42 30.54
N THR A 145 -16.52 11.62 29.42
CA THR A 145 -17.72 10.83 29.09
C THR A 145 -17.96 10.82 27.59
N SER A 146 -17.64 9.69 26.95
CA SER A 146 -17.99 9.34 25.56
C SER A 146 -17.54 10.34 24.50
N ILE A 147 -16.32 10.15 23.96
CA ILE A 147 -15.78 11.07 22.96
C ILE A 147 -15.36 10.30 21.71
N PRO A 148 -15.86 10.71 20.52
CA PRO A 148 -15.42 10.13 19.26
C PRO A 148 -13.93 10.44 19.07
N THR A 149 -13.11 9.41 18.86
CA THR A 149 -11.73 9.63 18.43
C THR A 149 -11.79 10.02 16.96
N VAL A 150 -11.52 11.28 16.63
CA VAL A 150 -11.47 11.72 15.23
C VAL A 150 -10.09 11.37 14.69
N ALA A 151 -10.06 10.64 13.57
CA ALA A 151 -8.85 10.35 12.83
C ALA A 151 -8.86 11.08 11.48
N MET A 152 -7.69 11.61 11.11
CA MET A 152 -7.44 12.24 9.82
C MET A 152 -6.47 11.35 9.03
N ARG A 153 -6.87 10.98 7.82
CA ARG A 153 -6.13 10.11 6.92
C ARG A 153 -5.27 10.94 5.98
N HIS A 154 -4.02 10.54 5.83
CA HIS A 154 -3.09 11.12 4.87
C HIS A 154 -2.46 10.02 4.02
N TRP A 155 -2.14 10.36 2.78
CA TRP A 155 -1.52 9.46 1.81
C TRP A 155 -0.15 9.99 1.46
N ILE A 156 0.89 9.17 1.66
CA ILE A 156 2.27 9.55 1.38
C ILE A 156 2.71 8.86 0.09
N SER A 157 2.96 9.63 -0.96
CA SER A 157 3.55 9.17 -2.20
C SER A 157 5.04 8.84 -2.03
N LEU A 158 5.41 7.63 -2.45
CA LEU A 158 6.76 7.09 -2.31
C LEU A 158 7.57 7.17 -3.61
N VAL A 159 6.91 7.11 -4.78
CA VAL A 159 7.59 7.12 -6.08
C VAL A 159 7.59 8.53 -6.66
N LYS A 160 6.43 9.20 -6.59
CA LYS A 160 6.28 10.62 -6.90
C LYS A 160 6.80 11.45 -5.73
N GLY A 161 7.68 12.37 -6.07
CA GLY A 161 8.15 13.40 -5.16
C GLY A 161 7.83 14.76 -5.74
N ASP A 162 7.79 15.75 -4.85
CA ASP A 162 7.65 17.15 -5.20
C ASP A 162 8.84 17.64 -6.06
N GLU A 163 8.79 18.87 -6.59
CA GLU A 163 9.85 19.46 -7.44
C GLU A 163 11.25 19.44 -6.76
N HIS A 164 11.29 19.39 -5.43
CA HIS A 164 12.50 19.28 -4.62
C HIS A 164 12.90 17.84 -4.25
N GLY A 165 12.21 16.82 -4.78
CA GLY A 165 12.46 15.40 -4.49
C GLY A 165 12.01 14.94 -3.10
N LYS A 166 11.18 15.72 -2.41
CA LYS A 166 10.58 15.34 -1.13
C LYS A 166 9.34 14.47 -1.35
N PRO A 167 9.05 13.51 -0.45
CA PRO A 167 7.81 12.74 -0.53
C PRO A 167 6.61 13.69 -0.47
N GLN A 168 5.65 13.50 -1.37
CA GLN A 168 4.42 14.28 -1.41
C GLN A 168 3.37 13.62 -0.52
N ALA A 169 2.69 14.40 0.31
CA ALA A 169 1.55 13.92 1.09
C ALA A 169 0.26 14.60 0.61
N CYS A 170 -0.80 13.81 0.39
CA CYS A 170 -2.13 14.32 0.11
C CYS A 170 -3.15 13.85 1.15
N SER A 171 -4.28 14.53 1.20
CA SER A 171 -5.32 14.34 2.22
C SER A 171 -6.65 14.58 1.55
N GLU A 172 -7.19 13.50 0.99
CA GLU A 172 -8.39 13.50 0.17
C GLU A 172 -9.19 12.22 0.43
N ASP A 173 -10.50 12.32 0.19
CA ASP A 173 -11.36 11.15 0.11
C ASP A 173 -10.96 10.33 -1.12
N LYS A 174 -10.86 9.01 -0.96
CA LYS A 174 -10.56 8.12 -2.08
C LYS A 174 -11.63 7.07 -2.23
N GLU A 175 -12.07 6.89 -3.47
CA GLU A 175 -13.15 5.99 -3.85
C GLU A 175 -12.58 4.84 -4.68
N TYR A 176 -12.97 3.62 -4.31
CA TYR A 176 -12.54 2.39 -4.93
C TYR A 176 -13.73 1.46 -5.15
N VAL A 177 -13.53 0.46 -5.99
CA VAL A 177 -14.40 -0.70 -6.12
C VAL A 177 -13.81 -1.81 -5.26
N SER A 178 -14.55 -2.25 -4.24
CA SER A 178 -14.20 -3.40 -3.42
C SER A 178 -13.97 -4.62 -4.30
N LYS A 179 -13.20 -5.59 -3.80
CA LYS A 179 -13.03 -6.89 -4.47
C LYS A 179 -14.36 -7.57 -4.83
N CYS A 180 -15.45 -7.30 -4.09
CA CYS A 180 -16.79 -7.82 -4.36
C CYS A 180 -17.59 -7.04 -5.42
N GLY A 181 -17.12 -5.85 -5.80
CA GLY A 181 -17.84 -4.94 -6.70
C GLY A 181 -18.60 -3.81 -6.02
N ASP A 182 -18.67 -3.82 -4.69
CA ASP A 182 -19.31 -2.74 -3.90
C ASP A 182 -18.45 -1.49 -3.83
N GLU A 183 -19.05 -0.34 -3.54
CA GLU A 183 -18.33 0.91 -3.28
C GLU A 183 -17.47 0.79 -2.02
N TYR A 184 -16.21 1.20 -2.13
CA TYR A 184 -15.24 1.20 -1.03
C TYR A 184 -14.63 2.59 -0.90
N VAL A 185 -15.11 3.36 0.06
CA VAL A 185 -14.71 4.76 0.27
C VAL A 185 -13.81 4.88 1.49
N LEU A 186 -12.66 5.52 1.31
CA LEU A 186 -11.74 5.90 2.37
C LEU A 186 -11.82 7.40 2.58
N SER A 187 -12.67 7.83 3.51
CA SER A 187 -12.82 9.24 3.87
C SER A 187 -11.56 9.80 4.52
N TYR A 188 -11.30 11.08 4.26
CA TYR A 188 -10.24 11.87 4.87
C TYR A 188 -10.38 11.96 6.38
N SER A 189 -11.60 12.16 6.89
CA SER A 189 -11.88 12.18 8.32
C SER A 189 -12.87 11.06 8.67
N PHE A 190 -12.59 10.36 9.77
CA PHE A 190 -13.47 9.31 10.28
C PHE A 190 -13.41 9.24 11.81
N SER A 191 -14.49 8.77 12.43
CA SER A 191 -14.51 8.47 13.85
C SER A 191 -14.11 7.02 14.08
N ILE A 192 -13.26 6.78 15.09
CA ILE A 192 -12.85 5.45 15.56
C ILE A 192 -13.71 5.05 16.76
#